data_AF-A0AA37XCW6-F1
#
_entry.id   AF-A0AA37XCW6-F1
#
_cell.length_a   1.000
_cell.length_b   1.000
_cell.length_c   1.000
_cell.angle_alpha   90.00
_cell.angle_beta   90.00
_cell.angle_gamma   90.00
#
_symmetry.space_group_name_H-M   'P 1'
#
loop_
_entity.id
_entity.type
_entity.pdbx_description
1 polymer ?
#
loop_
_entity_poly.entity_id
_entity_poly.type
_entity_poly.pdbx_seq_one_letter_code
_entity_poly.pdbx_strand_id
1 'polypeptide(L)' 'MQLPNDVVFFSARRAGVAGRKGDTVGTLVCSAFECSVNVRRRPTLAYVGFDLEAERQRRIGVLGENARGFARKVLEG' A
#
# COMPACT_ATOMS: atom_id res chain seq x y z
N MET A 1 15.01 -3.03 -9.83
CA MET A 1 14.08 -2.10 -9.17
C MET A 1 14.39 -2.14 -7.68
N GLN A 2 15.23 -1.24 -7.18
CA GLN A 2 15.43 -1.09 -5.74
C GLN A 2 14.24 -0.30 -5.20
N LEU A 3 13.45 -0.90 -4.32
CA LEU A 3 12.70 -0.09 -3.37
C LEU A 3 13.77 0.47 -2.42
N PRO A 4 13.93 1.80 -2.29
CA PRO A 4 14.96 2.40 -1.44
C PRO A 4 14.82 2.08 0.06
N ASN A 5 13.80 1.31 0.44
CA ASN A 5 13.27 1.28 1.78
C ASN A 5 12.57 -0.05 2.06
N ASP A 6 12.77 -0.55 3.28
CA ASP A 6 12.29 -1.86 3.72
C ASP A 6 10.76 -1.93 3.68
N VAL A 7 10.25 -3.11 3.31
CA VAL A 7 8.83 -3.43 3.42
C VAL A 7 8.64 -4.21 4.71
N VAL A 8 7.83 -3.67 5.62
CA VAL A 8 7.57 -4.22 6.94
C VAL A 8 6.14 -4.74 7.03
N PHE A 9 5.93 -5.69 7.95
CA PHE A 9 4.60 -6.10 8.34
C PHE A 9 4.00 -5.10 9.33
N PHE A 10 2.95 -4.40 8.90
CA PHE A 10 2.19 -3.49 9.73
C PHE A 10 0.88 -4.15 10.16
N SER A 11 0.62 -4.17 11.46
CA SER A 11 -0.59 -4.72 12.05
C SER A 11 -1.40 -3.63 12.73
N ALA A 12 -2.72 -3.68 12.57
CA ALA A 12 -3.67 -2.84 13.29
C ALA A 12 -4.74 -3.71 13.95
N ARG A 13 -5.19 -3.33 15.15
CA ARG A 13 -6.37 -3.94 15.76
C ARG A 13 -7.60 -3.62 14.91
N ARG A 14 -8.52 -4.57 14.78
CA ARG A 14 -9.85 -4.29 14.23
C ARG A 14 -10.56 -3.25 15.10
N ALA A 15 -11.56 -2.59 14.56
CA ALA A 15 -12.48 -1.77 15.31
C ALA A 15 -13.38 -2.67 16.21
N GLY A 16 -14.22 -2.06 17.04
CA GLY A 16 -15.29 -2.79 17.71
C GLY A 16 -14.84 -3.78 18.79
N VAL A 17 -15.67 -4.80 19.00
CA VAL A 17 -15.47 -5.82 20.04
C VAL A 17 -14.34 -6.75 19.66
N ALA A 18 -14.21 -7.10 18.38
CA ALA A 18 -13.14 -7.96 17.88
C ALA A 18 -11.76 -7.39 18.26
N GLY A 19 -11.53 -6.11 17.98
CA GLY A 19 -10.29 -5.43 18.34
C GLY A 19 -10.04 -5.34 19.85
N ARG A 20 -11.09 -5.10 20.65
CA ARG A 20 -10.98 -5.11 22.12
C ARG A 20 -10.59 -6.48 22.68
N LYS A 21 -10.97 -7.56 21.99
CA LYS A 21 -10.56 -8.94 22.31
C LYS A 21 -9.19 -9.33 21.72
N GLY A 22 -8.54 -8.41 21.00
CA GLY A 22 -7.19 -8.60 20.47
C GLY A 22 -7.13 -9.04 19.00
N ASP A 23 -8.23 -9.03 18.26
CA ASP A 23 -8.21 -9.32 16.83
C ASP A 23 -7.47 -8.22 16.04
N THR A 24 -6.58 -8.64 15.14
CA THR A 24 -5.72 -7.76 14.35
C THR A 24 -5.71 -8.16 12.89
N VAL A 25 -5.54 -7.17 12.03
CA VAL A 25 -5.35 -7.36 10.58
C VAL A 25 -4.01 -6.77 10.18
N GLY A 26 -3.30 -7.47 9.29
CA GLY A 26 -1.98 -7.08 8.82
C GLY A 26 -1.95 -6.71 7.35
N THR A 27 -0.97 -5.88 6.98
CA THR A 27 -0.57 -5.62 5.60
C THR A 27 0.93 -5.38 5.52
N LEU A 28 1.51 -5.60 4.34
CA LEU A 28 2.85 -5.14 4.04
C LEU A 28 2.81 -3.66 3.66
N VAL A 29 3.76 -2.87 4.17
CA VAL A 29 3.88 -1.44 3.88
C VAL A 29 5.35 -1.01 3.91
N CYS A 30 5.69 0.07 3.21
CA CYS A 30 6.99 0.70 3.34
C CYS A 30 7.21 1.15 4.79
N SER A 31 8.40 0.91 5.35
CA SER A 31 8.74 1.15 6.76
C SER A 31 8.45 2.59 7.22
N ALA A 32 8.59 3.58 6.34
CA ALA A 32 8.26 4.98 6.62
C ALA A 32 6.97 5.47 5.90
N PHE A 33 6.06 4.56 5.51
CA PHE A 33 4.85 4.85 4.74
C PHE A 33 5.07 5.59 3.40
N GLU A 34 6.30 5.61 2.91
CA GLU A 34 6.66 6.35 1.69
C GLU A 34 6.15 5.71 0.39
N CYS A 35 5.44 4.57 0.48
CA CYS A 35 4.79 3.91 -0.65
C CYS A 35 3.94 4.90 -1.45
N SER A 36 3.30 5.88 -0.79
CA SER A 36 2.57 6.98 -1.45
C SER A 36 3.47 7.85 -2.33
N VAL A 37 4.64 8.24 -1.83
CA VAL A 37 5.62 9.00 -2.61
C VAL A 37 6.19 8.14 -3.73
N ASN A 38 6.50 6.88 -3.44
CA ASN A 38 7.15 5.95 -4.36
C ASN A 38 6.31 5.64 -5.60
N VAL A 39 5.00 5.44 -5.47
CA VAL A 39 4.12 5.20 -6.64
C VAL A 39 3.96 6.41 -7.56
N ARG A 40 4.31 7.62 -7.09
CA ARG A 40 4.27 8.86 -7.88
C ARG A 40 5.59 9.18 -8.57
N ARG A 41 6.68 8.51 -8.18
CA ARG A 41 7.99 8.67 -8.84
C ARG A 41 7.89 8.14 -10.28
N ARG A 42 8.55 8.84 -11.20
CA ARG A 42 8.60 8.44 -12.61
C ARG A 42 9.24 7.04 -12.71
N PRO A 43 8.55 6.04 -13.28
CA PRO A 43 9.16 4.73 -13.51
C PRO A 43 10.35 4.84 -14.48
N THR A 44 11.31 3.93 -14.34
CA THR A 44 12.27 3.69 -15.42
C THR A 44 11.51 3.17 -16.65
N LEU A 45 11.93 3.59 -17.85
CA LEU A 45 11.42 3.06 -19.10
C LEU A 45 11.60 1.54 -19.12
N ALA A 46 10.49 0.80 -19.23
CA ALA A 46 10.52 -0.65 -19.34
C ALA A 46 10.93 -1.09 -20.76
N TYR A 47 10.46 -0.36 -21.78
CA TYR A 47 10.77 -0.54 -23.19
C TYR A 47 10.39 0.72 -24.01
N VAL A 48 10.82 0.79 -25.28
CA VAL A 48 10.51 1.91 -26.19
C VAL A 48 9.00 1.95 -26.46
N GLY A 49 8.38 3.12 -26.27
CA GLY A 49 6.92 3.28 -26.42
C GLY A 49 6.10 2.94 -25.18
N PHE A 50 6.74 2.65 -24.04
CA PHE A 50 6.03 2.42 -22.78
C PHE A 50 5.38 3.71 -22.25
N ASP A 51 4.07 3.66 -21.99
CA ASP A 51 3.34 4.77 -21.40
C ASP A 51 3.62 4.88 -19.89
N LEU A 52 4.62 5.70 -19.57
CA LEU A 52 5.04 5.96 -18.20
C LEU A 52 3.94 6.60 -17.35
N GLU A 53 3.08 7.41 -17.95
CA GLU A 53 2.04 8.13 -17.22
C GLU A 53 0.87 7.20 -16.89
N ALA A 54 0.42 6.39 -17.85
CA ALA A 54 -0.57 5.36 -17.60
C ALA A 54 -0.11 4.37 -16.52
N GLU A 55 1.15 3.93 -16.57
CA GLU A 55 1.71 3.05 -15.54
C GLU A 55 1.77 3.74 -14.17
N ARG A 56 2.15 5.02 -14.12
CA ARG A 56 2.15 5.80 -12.87
C ARG A 56 0.75 5.88 -12.27
N GLN A 57 -0.27 6.17 -13.09
CA GLN A 57 -1.66 6.21 -12.63
C GLN A 57 -2.13 4.84 -12.13
N ARG A 58 -1.77 3.76 -12.84
CA ARG A 58 -2.08 2.39 -12.42
C ARG A 58 -1.49 2.08 -11.04
N ARG A 59 -0.21 2.41 -10.79
CA ARG A 59 0.45 2.20 -9.49
C ARG A 59 -0.22 2.98 -8.36
N ILE A 60 -0.61 4.23 -8.62
CA ILE A 60 -1.34 5.07 -7.66
C ILE A 60 -2.70 4.43 -7.35
N GLY A 61 -3.41 3.96 -8.37
CA GLY A 61 -4.71 3.27 -8.23
C GLY A 61 -4.61 2.03 -7.34
N VAL A 62 -3.68 1.13 -7.66
CA VAL A 62 -3.46 -0.11 -6.90
C VAL A 62 -3.08 0.16 -5.44
N LEU A 63 -2.20 1.14 -5.18
CA LEU A 63 -1.89 1.51 -3.79
C LEU A 63 -3.14 2.02 -3.05
N GLY A 64 -3.96 2.84 -3.72
CA GLY A 64 -5.21 3.32 -3.16
C GLY A 64 -6.21 2.20 -2.84
N GLU A 65 -6.33 1.20 -3.73
CA GLU A 65 -7.18 0.03 -3.51
C GLU A 65 -6.71 -0.80 -2.32
N ASN A 66 -5.41 -1.06 -2.24
CA ASN A 66 -4.82 -1.79 -1.11
C ASN A 66 -5.03 -1.06 0.21
N ALA A 67 -4.80 0.26 0.25
CA ALA A 67 -5.00 1.09 1.43
C ALA A 67 -6.47 1.10 1.89
N ARG A 68 -7.42 1.28 0.95
CA ARG A 68 -8.87 1.20 1.25
C ARG A 68 -9.29 -0.19 1.69
N GLY A 69 -8.74 -1.23 1.07
CA GLY A 69 -8.97 -2.63 1.44
C GLY A 69 -8.55 -2.91 2.89
N PHE A 70 -7.35 -2.47 3.27
CA PHE A 70 -6.87 -2.57 4.65
C PHE A 70 -7.76 -1.78 5.62
N ALA A 71 -8.11 -0.53 5.29
CA ALA A 71 -9.00 0.28 6.12
C ALA A 71 -10.38 -0.39 6.34
N ARG A 72 -10.97 -0.99 5.30
CA ARG A 72 -12.21 -1.77 5.45
C ARG A 72 -12.05 -2.95 6.40
N LYS A 73 -10.97 -3.74 6.26
CA LYS A 73 -10.66 -4.84 7.18
C LYS A 73 -10.50 -4.39 8.63
N VAL A 74 -9.93 -3.19 8.85
CA VAL A 74 -9.86 -2.60 10.18
C VAL A 74 -11.26 -2.24 10.69
N LEU A 75 -12.12 -1.67 9.85
CA LEU A 75 -13.48 -1.25 10.25
C LEU A 75 -14.47 -2.40 10.43
N GLU A 76 -14.25 -3.53 9.77
CA GLU A 76 -15.00 -4.78 9.99
C GLU A 76 -14.61 -5.37 11.36
N GLY A 77 -15.32 -5.07 12.45
CA GLY A 77 -15.01 -5.61 13.79
C GLY A 77 -16.14 -5.54 14.80
#